data_AF-A0A972VC32-F1
#
_entry.id   AF-A0A972VC32-F1
#
_cell.length_a   1.000
_cell.length_b   1.000
_cell.length_c   1.000
_cell.angle_alpha   90.00
_cell.angle_beta   90.00
_cell.angle_gamma   90.00
#
_symmetry.space_group_name_H-M   'P 1'
#
loop_
_entity.id
_entity.type
_entity.pdbx_description
1 polymer ?
#
loop_
_entity_poly.entity_id
_entity_poly.type
_entity_poly.pdbx_seq_one_letter_code
_entity_poly.pdbx_strand_id
1 'polypeptide(L)'
;MNQDTVSFSFGENWKDYLTTVSEEDITCSKRDIQEWLGTDFVAEKEIIDIGSGSGIHSLSFYMLGAKTLDSFDYDEHSVEATKTLWTQSKSPKHWRVSHGSILDDDYVMSLKKYDLVYSWGVLHHTGSMWKALENAFGRVKPGGKIWISLYTKGPHYAEDLALKRKYNMASSCGKQWMVKIRIIRKMFSRLFRFKNPLAWNKNRGRGMNVYHDIVDWLGGLPYEVASPDEVLAFGRKQGFVLEKIKVKREGGCSIYLFSLPD
;
A
#
# COMPACT_ATOMS: atom_id res chain seq x y z
N MET A 1 11.44 27.94 -1.79
CA MET A 1 12.26 26.75 -1.53
C MET A 1 11.50 25.56 -2.06
N ASN A 2 11.88 25.04 -3.22
CA ASN A 2 11.28 23.83 -3.78
C ASN A 2 11.57 22.67 -2.83
N GLN A 3 10.55 22.17 -2.15
CA GLN A 3 10.56 20.83 -1.60
C GLN A 3 10.44 19.89 -2.81
N ASP A 4 11.58 19.49 -3.38
CA ASP A 4 11.60 18.31 -4.23
C ASP A 4 11.14 17.15 -3.33
N THR A 5 9.85 16.82 -3.42
CA THR A 5 9.25 15.72 -2.69
C THR A 5 9.91 14.45 -3.21
N VAL A 6 10.88 13.93 -2.47
CA VAL A 6 11.50 12.63 -2.74
C VAL A 6 10.39 11.58 -2.57
N SER A 7 9.75 11.24 -3.69
CA SER A 7 8.77 10.17 -3.83
C SER A 7 9.50 8.94 -4.35
N PHE A 8 9.58 7.90 -3.52
CA PHE A 8 10.10 6.61 -3.97
C PHE A 8 9.05 5.92 -4.85
N SER A 9 9.38 5.66 -6.13
CA SER A 9 8.49 4.91 -7.02
C SER A 9 8.53 3.42 -6.67
N PHE A 10 7.38 2.89 -6.25
CA PHE A 10 7.18 1.45 -6.10
C PHE A 10 6.71 0.80 -7.42
N GLY A 11 6.24 1.60 -8.38
CA GLY A 11 5.57 1.16 -9.59
C GLY A 11 6.45 0.43 -10.59
N GLU A 12 7.74 0.79 -10.69
CA GLU A 12 8.70 0.09 -11.58
C GLU A 12 8.74 -1.42 -11.30
N ASN A 13 8.63 -1.80 -10.02
CA ASN A 13 8.67 -3.21 -9.59
C ASN A 13 7.37 -3.98 -9.91
N TRP A 14 6.25 -3.30 -10.17
CA TRP A 14 4.96 -3.97 -10.40
C TRP A 14 4.85 -4.62 -11.78
N LYS A 15 5.45 -4.03 -12.82
CA LYS A 15 5.46 -4.66 -14.16
C LYS A 15 6.17 -6.01 -14.14
N ASP A 16 7.33 -6.07 -13.49
CA ASP A 16 8.08 -7.31 -13.32
C ASP A 16 7.30 -8.30 -12.44
N TYR A 17 6.63 -7.81 -11.39
CA TYR A 17 5.78 -8.67 -10.57
C TYR A 17 4.67 -9.34 -11.40
N LEU A 18 3.97 -8.60 -12.27
CA LEU A 18 2.88 -9.14 -13.08
C LEU A 18 3.30 -10.32 -13.97
N THR A 19 4.57 -10.38 -14.40
CA THR A 19 5.08 -11.55 -15.16
C THR A 19 5.15 -12.83 -14.33
N THR A 20 5.11 -12.70 -13.01
CA THR A 20 5.22 -13.80 -12.04
C THR A 20 3.94 -14.05 -11.25
N VAL A 21 2.91 -13.21 -11.44
CA VAL A 21 1.61 -13.39 -10.76
C VAL A 21 0.95 -14.65 -11.29
N SER A 22 0.60 -15.54 -10.37
CA SER A 22 -0.08 -16.79 -10.65
C SER A 22 -1.59 -16.66 -10.44
N GLU A 23 -2.36 -17.59 -11.01
CA GLU A 23 -3.80 -17.71 -10.70
C GLU A 23 -4.04 -17.98 -9.20
N GLU A 24 -3.07 -18.61 -8.53
CA GLU A 24 -3.11 -18.85 -7.08
C GLU A 24 -3.04 -17.54 -6.29
N ASP A 25 -2.23 -16.56 -6.73
CA ASP A 25 -2.16 -15.25 -6.09
C ASP A 25 -3.50 -14.50 -6.19
N ILE A 26 -4.14 -14.54 -7.36
CA ILE A 26 -5.47 -13.94 -7.57
C ILE A 26 -6.52 -14.67 -6.72
N THR A 27 -6.43 -15.99 -6.61
CA THR A 27 -7.35 -16.80 -5.79
C THR A 27 -7.18 -16.50 -4.30
N CYS A 28 -5.96 -16.40 -3.81
CA CYS A 28 -5.67 -15.96 -2.45
C CYS A 28 -6.22 -14.56 -2.18
N SER A 29 -6.00 -13.62 -3.09
CA SER A 29 -6.53 -12.25 -3.00
C SER A 29 -8.06 -12.22 -2.89
N LYS A 30 -8.78 -12.94 -3.76
CA LYS A 30 -10.25 -13.06 -3.67
C LYS A 30 -10.70 -13.65 -2.33
N ARG A 31 -10.03 -14.69 -1.85
CA ARG A 31 -10.35 -15.31 -0.56
C ARG A 31 -10.16 -14.34 0.60
N ASP A 32 -9.07 -13.58 0.61
CA ASP A 32 -8.81 -12.59 1.65
C ASP A 32 -9.90 -11.50 1.65
N ILE A 33 -10.32 -11.02 0.47
CA ILE A 33 -11.45 -10.08 0.33
C ILE A 33 -12.73 -10.67 0.95
N GLN A 34 -13.07 -11.91 0.60
CA GLN A 34 -14.28 -12.57 1.11
C GLN A 34 -14.21 -12.85 2.62
N GLU A 35 -13.03 -13.16 3.17
CA GLU A 35 -12.84 -13.37 4.61
C GLU A 35 -13.01 -12.07 5.43
N TRP A 36 -12.66 -10.93 4.84
CA TRP A 36 -12.76 -9.64 5.51
C TRP A 36 -14.12 -8.99 5.34
N LEU A 37 -14.70 -9.05 4.14
CA LEU A 37 -15.92 -8.32 3.81
C LEU A 37 -17.18 -9.18 3.86
N GLY A 38 -17.04 -10.51 3.79
CA GLY A 38 -18.12 -11.46 3.55
C GLY A 38 -18.18 -11.89 2.08
N THR A 39 -18.68 -13.10 1.83
CA THR A 39 -18.67 -13.77 0.52
C THR A 39 -19.38 -12.98 -0.57
N ASP A 40 -20.51 -12.35 -0.23
CA ASP A 40 -21.41 -11.71 -1.18
C ASP A 40 -21.38 -10.18 -1.07
N PHE A 41 -20.55 -9.61 -0.18
CA PHE A 41 -20.53 -8.17 0.05
C PHE A 41 -20.14 -7.40 -1.20
N VAL A 42 -19.17 -7.90 -1.99
CA VAL A 42 -18.60 -7.20 -3.15
C VAL A 42 -19.58 -7.15 -4.34
N ALA A 43 -20.42 -8.16 -4.48
CA ALA A 43 -21.35 -8.25 -5.60
C ALA A 43 -22.28 -7.02 -5.62
N GLU A 44 -22.44 -6.44 -6.81
CA GLU A 44 -23.29 -5.27 -7.04
C GLU A 44 -22.88 -3.98 -6.29
N LYS A 45 -21.67 -3.91 -5.73
CA LYS A 45 -21.16 -2.71 -5.04
C LYS A 45 -20.38 -1.76 -5.92
N GLU A 46 -20.45 -0.47 -5.60
CA GLU A 46 -19.55 0.53 -6.14
C GLU A 46 -18.31 0.63 -5.25
N ILE A 47 -17.13 0.39 -5.83
CA ILE A 47 -15.86 0.24 -5.10
C ILE A 47 -14.82 1.21 -5.66
N ILE A 48 -13.99 1.76 -4.78
CA ILE A 48 -12.78 2.49 -5.15
C ILE A 48 -11.53 1.84 -4.54
N ASP A 49 -10.49 1.66 -5.36
CA ASP A 49 -9.16 1.18 -4.97
C ASP A 49 -8.15 2.35 -5.06
N ILE A 50 -7.75 2.86 -3.89
CA ILE A 50 -6.84 4.01 -3.75
C ILE A 50 -5.39 3.52 -3.63
N GLY A 51 -4.59 3.84 -4.63
CA GLY A 51 -3.23 3.34 -4.80
C GLY A 51 -3.23 1.90 -5.27
N SER A 52 -3.80 1.67 -6.45
CA SER A 52 -4.08 0.32 -6.97
C SER A 52 -2.83 -0.53 -7.20
N GLY A 53 -1.64 0.07 -7.30
CA GLY A 53 -0.37 -0.65 -7.39
C GLY A 53 -0.33 -1.62 -8.57
N SER A 54 -0.13 -2.91 -8.28
CA SER A 54 -0.14 -3.96 -9.32
C SER A 54 -1.52 -4.20 -9.95
N GLY A 55 -2.60 -3.76 -9.31
CA GLY A 55 -3.97 -3.98 -9.76
C GLY A 55 -4.57 -5.35 -9.39
N ILE A 56 -3.88 -6.20 -8.62
CA ILE A 56 -4.40 -7.55 -8.27
C ILE A 56 -5.68 -7.47 -7.44
N HIS A 57 -5.75 -6.56 -6.45
CA HIS A 57 -6.96 -6.38 -5.65
C HIS A 57 -8.10 -5.80 -6.50
N SER A 58 -7.81 -4.79 -7.33
CA SER A 58 -8.76 -4.28 -8.34
C SER A 58 -9.32 -5.39 -9.23
N LEU A 59 -8.45 -6.24 -9.81
CA LEU A 59 -8.88 -7.41 -10.59
C LEU A 59 -9.76 -8.35 -9.77
N SER A 60 -9.40 -8.58 -8.51
CA SER A 60 -10.15 -9.47 -7.62
C SER A 60 -11.54 -8.93 -7.30
N PHE A 61 -11.68 -7.61 -7.04
CA PHE A 61 -12.99 -6.98 -6.86
C PHE A 61 -13.84 -7.07 -8.14
N TYR A 62 -13.25 -6.85 -9.31
CA TYR A 62 -13.91 -7.02 -10.59
C TYR A 62 -14.40 -8.47 -10.78
N MET A 63 -13.54 -9.46 -10.55
CA MET A 63 -13.89 -10.88 -10.67
C MET A 63 -14.94 -11.35 -9.66
N LEU A 64 -15.07 -10.66 -8.52
CA LEU A 64 -16.08 -10.90 -7.50
C LEU A 64 -17.43 -10.18 -7.78
N GLY A 65 -17.56 -9.50 -8.91
CA GLY A 65 -18.84 -8.94 -9.37
C GLY A 65 -19.13 -7.53 -8.86
N ALA A 66 -18.10 -6.71 -8.59
CA ALA A 66 -18.31 -5.29 -8.29
C ALA A 66 -19.08 -4.60 -9.43
N LYS A 67 -20.14 -3.84 -9.09
CA LYS A 67 -20.99 -3.11 -10.05
C LYS A 67 -20.21 -2.04 -10.80
N THR A 68 -19.45 -1.24 -10.06
CA THR A 68 -18.49 -0.29 -10.64
C THR A 68 -17.22 -0.29 -9.81
N LEU A 69 -16.07 -0.27 -10.48
CA LEU A 69 -14.76 -0.20 -9.85
C LEU A 69 -13.99 1.00 -10.39
N ASP A 70 -13.58 1.89 -9.52
CA ASP A 70 -12.64 2.96 -9.84
C ASP A 70 -11.30 2.65 -9.17
N SER A 71 -10.25 2.49 -9.97
CA SER A 71 -8.88 2.28 -9.50
C SER A 71 -8.05 3.50 -9.86
N PHE A 72 -7.29 4.03 -8.91
CA PHE A 72 -6.32 5.07 -9.24
C PHE A 72 -5.03 4.94 -8.45
N ASP A 73 -3.97 5.48 -9.03
CA ASP A 73 -2.66 5.56 -8.40
C ASP A 73 -1.98 6.89 -8.76
N TYR A 74 -1.08 7.33 -7.89
CA TYR A 74 -0.25 8.51 -8.10
C TYR A 74 1.01 8.16 -8.93
N ASP A 75 1.47 6.91 -8.86
CA ASP A 75 2.61 6.46 -9.66
C ASP A 75 2.11 5.97 -11.04
N GLU A 76 2.54 6.63 -12.11
CA GLU A 76 2.15 6.29 -13.47
C GLU A 76 2.51 4.85 -13.84
N HIS A 77 3.61 4.30 -13.31
CA HIS A 77 3.96 2.89 -13.54
C HIS A 77 2.98 1.92 -12.86
N SER A 78 2.46 2.27 -11.69
CA SER A 78 1.39 1.51 -11.03
C SER A 78 0.08 1.59 -11.83
N VAL A 79 -0.24 2.78 -12.36
CA VAL A 79 -1.40 2.96 -13.26
C VAL A 79 -1.27 2.05 -14.50
N GLU A 80 -0.10 2.00 -15.12
CA GLU A 80 0.17 1.12 -16.27
C GLU A 80 0.08 -0.37 -15.92
N ALA A 81 0.60 -0.78 -14.77
CA ALA A 81 0.49 -2.15 -14.26
C ALA A 81 -0.99 -2.55 -14.09
N THR A 82 -1.77 -1.70 -13.42
CA THR A 82 -3.22 -1.91 -13.25
C THR A 82 -3.94 -1.94 -14.61
N LYS A 83 -3.59 -1.05 -15.55
CA LYS A 83 -4.16 -1.02 -16.92
C LYS A 83 -3.86 -2.29 -17.72
N THR A 84 -2.74 -2.97 -17.44
CA THR A 84 -2.41 -4.24 -18.10
C THR A 84 -3.42 -5.32 -17.72
N LEU A 85 -3.71 -5.48 -16.42
CA LEU A 85 -4.74 -6.42 -15.95
C LEU A 85 -6.14 -6.05 -16.44
N TRP A 86 -6.46 -4.75 -16.47
CA TRP A 86 -7.70 -4.24 -17.04
C TRP A 86 -7.85 -4.59 -18.54
N THR A 87 -6.79 -4.43 -19.32
CA THR A 87 -6.77 -4.77 -20.76
C THR A 87 -6.90 -6.27 -20.97
N GLN A 88 -6.19 -7.08 -20.17
CA GLN A 88 -6.32 -8.55 -20.17
C GLN A 88 -7.74 -9.00 -19.82
N SER A 89 -8.44 -8.22 -18.99
CA SER A 89 -9.86 -8.40 -18.65
C SER A 89 -10.83 -7.92 -19.73
N LYS A 90 -10.33 -7.61 -20.94
CA LYS A 90 -11.08 -7.09 -22.09
C LYS A 90 -11.64 -5.69 -21.89
N SER A 91 -10.94 -4.84 -21.14
CA SER A 91 -11.25 -3.43 -20.99
C SER A 91 -12.71 -3.15 -20.55
N PRO A 92 -13.17 -3.75 -19.44
CA PRO A 92 -14.56 -3.66 -19.02
C PRO A 92 -14.93 -2.21 -18.70
N LYS A 93 -16.07 -1.74 -19.25
CA LYS A 93 -16.53 -0.34 -19.11
C LYS A 93 -16.83 0.09 -17.66
N HIS A 94 -17.13 -0.86 -16.79
CA HIS A 94 -17.48 -0.60 -15.39
C HIS A 94 -16.27 -0.69 -14.45
N TRP A 95 -15.07 -0.93 -14.98
CA TRP A 95 -13.80 -0.75 -14.26
C TRP A 95 -13.02 0.37 -14.93
N ARG A 96 -12.77 1.47 -14.21
CA ARG A 96 -11.98 2.60 -14.69
C ARG A 96 -10.63 2.62 -13.98
N VAL A 97 -9.57 2.87 -14.73
CA VAL A 97 -8.21 3.02 -14.20
C VAL A 97 -7.70 4.41 -14.57
N SER A 98 -7.34 5.21 -13.56
CA SER A 98 -6.92 6.60 -13.75
C SER A 98 -5.66 6.94 -12.96
N HIS A 99 -4.99 8.01 -13.37
CA HIS A 99 -3.92 8.63 -12.58
C HIS A 99 -4.51 9.73 -11.71
N GLY A 100 -4.15 9.77 -10.44
CA GLY A 100 -4.68 10.76 -9.50
C GLY A 100 -4.02 10.66 -8.12
N SER A 101 -4.19 11.70 -7.32
CA SER A 101 -3.66 11.74 -5.95
C SER A 101 -4.79 11.84 -4.94
N ILE A 102 -4.73 11.04 -3.88
CA ILE A 102 -5.63 11.18 -2.73
C ILE A 102 -5.40 12.48 -1.95
N LEU A 103 -4.28 13.17 -2.20
CA LEU A 103 -3.98 14.48 -1.62
C LEU A 103 -4.39 15.66 -2.52
N ASP A 104 -4.83 15.40 -3.75
CA ASP A 104 -5.36 16.42 -4.65
C ASP A 104 -6.85 16.62 -4.35
N ASP A 105 -7.19 17.76 -3.75
CA ASP A 105 -8.56 18.05 -3.33
C ASP A 105 -9.53 18.17 -4.52
N ASP A 106 -9.10 18.71 -5.67
CA ASP A 106 -9.95 18.82 -6.87
C ASP A 106 -10.24 17.44 -7.45
N TYR A 107 -9.22 16.58 -7.51
CA TYR A 107 -9.39 15.19 -7.90
C TYR A 107 -10.35 14.47 -6.96
N VAL A 108 -10.15 14.57 -5.64
CA VAL A 108 -11.01 13.90 -4.64
C VAL A 108 -12.44 14.42 -4.68
N MET A 109 -12.66 15.72 -4.90
CA MET A 109 -13.99 16.30 -5.06
C MET A 109 -14.71 15.78 -6.31
N SER A 110 -13.98 15.45 -7.37
CA SER A 110 -14.55 14.85 -8.59
C SER A 110 -15.02 13.40 -8.38
N LEU A 111 -14.52 12.70 -7.36
CA LEU A 111 -14.90 11.34 -7.03
C LEU A 111 -16.28 11.31 -6.37
N LYS A 112 -17.10 10.32 -6.76
CA LYS A 112 -18.36 10.00 -6.07
C LYS A 112 -18.09 9.35 -4.71
N LYS A 113 -19.15 9.01 -3.99
CA LYS A 113 -19.08 8.14 -2.81
C LYS A 113 -19.27 6.68 -3.20
N TYR A 114 -18.66 5.77 -2.46
CA TYR A 114 -18.60 4.33 -2.74
C TYR A 114 -19.17 3.51 -1.60
N ASP A 115 -19.66 2.32 -1.91
CA ASP A 115 -20.07 1.33 -0.91
C ASP A 115 -18.86 0.71 -0.21
N LEU A 116 -17.72 0.65 -0.91
CA LEU A 116 -16.42 0.28 -0.35
C LEU A 116 -15.33 1.25 -0.81
N VAL A 117 -14.63 1.84 0.16
CA VAL A 117 -13.34 2.50 -0.07
C VAL A 117 -12.22 1.57 0.38
N TYR A 118 -11.32 1.23 -0.54
CA TYR A 118 -10.21 0.33 -0.28
C TYR A 118 -8.86 1.04 -0.46
N SER A 119 -7.91 0.79 0.44
CA SER A 119 -6.53 1.24 0.27
C SER A 119 -5.55 0.40 1.08
N TRP A 120 -4.65 -0.31 0.40
CA TRP A 120 -3.79 -1.30 1.04
C TRP A 120 -2.32 -0.92 1.02
N GLY A 121 -1.83 -0.40 2.15
CA GLY A 121 -0.41 -0.11 2.27
C GLY A 121 0.03 1.18 1.57
N VAL A 122 -0.90 2.11 1.33
CA VAL A 122 -0.67 3.30 0.48
C VAL A 122 -0.69 4.60 1.28
N LEU A 123 -1.76 4.85 2.05
CA LEU A 123 -2.05 6.18 2.60
C LEU A 123 -0.94 6.74 3.52
N HIS A 124 -0.15 5.86 4.15
CA HIS A 124 0.97 6.23 5.02
C HIS A 124 2.29 6.56 4.28
N HIS A 125 2.30 6.45 2.96
CA HIS A 125 3.39 6.89 2.09
C HIS A 125 3.13 8.25 1.46
N THR A 126 2.02 8.90 1.79
CA THR A 126 1.61 10.16 1.14
C THR A 126 2.38 11.38 1.65
N GLY A 127 2.97 11.32 2.85
CA GLY A 127 3.58 12.47 3.51
C GLY A 127 2.56 13.38 4.20
N SER A 128 1.27 13.03 4.13
CA SER A 128 0.16 13.69 4.81
C SER A 128 -0.94 12.65 5.11
N MET A 129 -0.55 11.56 5.78
CA MET A 129 -1.39 10.37 6.02
C MET A 129 -2.76 10.71 6.59
N TRP A 130 -2.85 11.66 7.53
CA TRP A 130 -4.13 12.02 8.15
C TRP A 130 -5.08 12.74 7.19
N LYS A 131 -4.56 13.58 6.29
CA LYS A 131 -5.34 14.21 5.22
C LYS A 131 -5.75 13.17 4.16
N ALA A 132 -4.85 12.25 3.81
CA ALA A 132 -5.18 11.13 2.92
C ALA A 132 -6.29 10.24 3.51
N LEU A 133 -6.23 9.96 4.82
CA LEU A 133 -7.29 9.24 5.54
C LEU A 133 -8.58 10.03 5.56
N GLU A 134 -8.55 11.34 5.84
CA GLU A 134 -9.74 12.19 5.81
C GLU A 134 -10.43 12.15 4.44
N ASN A 135 -9.65 12.32 3.37
CA ASN A 135 -10.13 12.25 2.00
C ASN A 135 -10.72 10.86 1.68
N ALA A 136 -10.06 9.77 2.09
CA ALA A 136 -10.55 8.40 1.88
C ALA A 136 -11.86 8.12 2.65
N PHE A 137 -11.91 8.42 3.95
CA PHE A 137 -13.11 8.26 4.78
C PHE A 137 -14.28 9.10 4.23
N GLY A 138 -14.00 10.31 3.73
CA GLY A 138 -14.99 11.20 3.14
C GLY A 138 -15.61 10.72 1.82
N ARG A 139 -15.11 9.62 1.23
CA ARG A 139 -15.67 8.98 0.01
C ARG A 139 -16.52 7.74 0.31
N VAL A 140 -16.77 7.42 1.57
CA VAL A 140 -17.67 6.31 1.93
C VAL A 140 -19.12 6.81 1.96
N LYS A 141 -20.05 6.03 1.39
CA LYS A 141 -21.50 6.27 1.51
C LYS A 141 -21.99 5.96 2.94
N PRO A 142 -23.11 6.56 3.40
CA PRO A 142 -23.88 6.00 4.52
C PRO A 142 -24.17 4.50 4.26
N GLY A 143 -24.01 3.67 5.28
CA GLY A 143 -24.08 2.21 5.18
C GLY A 143 -22.88 1.53 4.50
N GLY A 144 -21.89 2.31 4.04
CA GLY A 144 -20.70 1.83 3.35
C GLY A 144 -19.56 1.43 4.29
N LYS A 145 -18.49 0.88 3.71
CA LYS A 145 -17.30 0.43 4.43
C LYS A 145 -16.02 1.08 3.92
N ILE A 146 -15.03 1.15 4.80
CA ILE A 146 -13.64 1.46 4.44
C ILE A 146 -12.71 0.37 4.97
N TRP A 147 -11.91 -0.19 4.07
CA TRP A 147 -10.97 -1.26 4.37
C TRP A 147 -9.55 -0.85 4.01
N ILE A 148 -8.73 -0.65 5.03
CA ILE A 148 -7.41 -0.03 4.89
C ILE A 148 -6.32 -0.79 5.63
N SER A 149 -5.08 -0.63 5.14
CA SER A 149 -3.87 -1.19 5.76
C SER A 149 -2.81 -0.11 5.93
N LEU A 150 -2.34 0.10 7.16
CA LEU A 150 -1.43 1.19 7.54
C LEU A 150 -0.21 0.68 8.31
N TYR A 151 0.95 1.29 8.11
CA TYR A 151 2.12 0.96 8.93
C TYR A 151 1.87 1.19 10.41
N THR A 152 2.27 0.19 11.19
CA THR A 152 2.08 0.20 12.63
C THR A 152 3.21 0.97 13.30
N LYS A 153 2.85 1.95 14.12
CA LYS A 153 3.78 2.72 14.95
C LYS A 153 4.41 1.84 16.03
N GLY A 154 5.69 2.05 16.28
CA GLY A 154 6.39 1.42 17.39
C GLY A 154 7.54 2.28 17.92
N PRO A 155 8.36 1.73 18.83
CA PRO A 155 9.40 2.47 19.52
C PRO A 155 10.55 2.91 18.61
N HIS A 156 10.81 2.23 17.49
CA HIS A 156 11.95 2.53 16.61
C HIS A 156 11.64 3.57 15.54
N TYR A 157 10.37 3.98 15.39
CA TYR A 157 9.94 4.92 14.36
C TYR A 157 10.81 6.17 14.21
N ALA A 158 11.15 6.84 15.31
CA ALA A 158 11.94 8.07 15.28
C ALA A 158 13.37 7.81 14.76
N GLU A 159 13.99 6.70 15.18
CA GLU A 159 15.32 6.28 14.76
C GLU A 159 15.32 5.88 13.28
N ASP A 160 14.32 5.12 12.85
CA ASP A 160 14.15 4.66 11.48
C ASP A 160 13.90 5.83 10.52
N LEU A 161 13.04 6.78 10.91
CA LEU A 161 12.77 7.98 10.12
C LEU A 161 14.03 8.85 9.99
N ALA A 162 14.78 9.05 11.09
CA ALA A 162 16.05 9.78 11.05
C ALA A 162 17.07 9.10 10.13
N LEU A 163 17.16 7.78 10.17
CA LEU A 163 18.05 7.00 9.31
C LEU A 163 17.66 7.11 7.83
N LYS A 164 16.37 6.98 7.51
CA LYS A 164 15.84 7.16 6.14
C LYS A 164 16.10 8.56 5.61
N ARG A 165 15.88 9.60 6.44
CA ARG A 165 16.20 10.99 6.07
C ARG A 165 17.69 11.17 5.80
N LYS A 166 18.54 10.67 6.69
CA LYS A 166 20.01 10.71 6.52
C LYS A 166 20.44 10.02 5.22
N TYR A 167 19.86 8.86 4.91
CA TYR A 167 20.14 8.14 3.66
C TYR A 167 19.74 8.95 2.43
N ASN A 168 18.53 9.51 2.42
CA ASN A 168 18.02 10.26 1.27
C ASN A 168 18.78 11.57 1.02
N MET A 169 19.29 12.22 2.08
CA MET A 169 20.15 13.41 1.98
C MET A 169 21.62 13.10 1.66
N ALA A 170 22.05 11.84 1.72
CA ALA A 170 23.44 11.48 1.48
C ALA A 170 23.80 11.54 -0.02
N SER A 171 25.07 11.84 -0.31
CA SER A 171 25.62 11.70 -1.66
C SER A 171 25.58 10.24 -2.14
N SER A 172 25.74 10.00 -3.45
CA SER A 172 25.74 8.63 -4.00
C SER A 172 26.77 7.71 -3.31
N CYS A 173 27.96 8.23 -2.99
CA CYS A 173 28.98 7.50 -2.23
C CYS A 173 28.51 7.22 -0.78
N GLY A 174 27.89 8.21 -0.13
CA GLY A 174 27.30 8.05 1.21
C GLY A 174 26.20 6.99 1.25
N LYS A 175 25.28 6.99 0.28
CA LYS A 175 24.23 5.97 0.12
C LYS A 175 24.84 4.57 -0.01
N GLN A 176 25.82 4.40 -0.90
CA GLN A 176 26.51 3.12 -1.07
C GLN A 176 27.21 2.65 0.22
N TRP A 177 27.83 3.55 0.97
CA TRP A 177 28.48 3.21 2.24
C TRP A 177 27.46 2.74 3.30
N MET A 178 26.33 3.44 3.41
CA MET A 178 25.24 3.05 4.32
C MET A 178 24.65 1.67 3.96
N VAL A 179 24.46 1.40 2.66
CA VAL A 179 24.02 0.08 2.18
C VAL A 179 25.06 -1.00 2.52
N LYS A 180 26.36 -0.73 2.28
CA LYS A 180 27.46 -1.65 2.64
C LYS A 180 27.47 -1.98 4.13
N ILE A 181 27.28 -1.01 5.02
CA ILE A 181 27.17 -1.26 6.47
C ILE A 181 26.04 -2.25 6.77
N ARG A 182 24.87 -2.09 6.14
CA ARG A 182 23.74 -3.01 6.36
C ARG A 182 24.01 -4.41 5.84
N ILE A 183 24.66 -4.53 4.68
CA ILE A 183 25.11 -5.81 4.12
C ILE A 183 26.08 -6.48 5.09
N ILE A 184 27.11 -5.77 5.55
CA ILE A 184 28.12 -6.27 6.50
C ILE A 184 27.45 -6.74 7.79
N ARG A 185 26.52 -5.96 8.36
CA ARG A 185 25.77 -6.37 9.56
C ARG A 185 24.96 -7.65 9.34
N LYS A 186 24.33 -7.83 8.16
CA LYS A 186 23.64 -9.08 7.80
C LYS A 186 24.64 -10.25 7.67
N MET A 187 25.79 -10.04 7.03
CA MET A 187 26.83 -11.06 6.90
C MET A 187 27.32 -11.53 8.28
N PHE A 188 27.64 -10.59 9.18
CA PHE A 188 28.05 -10.91 10.56
C PHE A 188 26.95 -11.66 11.32
N SER A 189 25.69 -11.20 11.24
CA SER A 189 24.56 -11.89 11.89
C SER A 189 24.41 -13.35 11.41
N ARG A 190 24.69 -13.63 10.13
CA ARG A 190 24.69 -15.00 9.60
C ARG A 190 25.86 -15.81 10.12
N LEU A 191 27.06 -15.21 10.17
CA LEU A 191 28.26 -15.85 10.71
C LEU A 191 28.04 -16.28 12.18
N PHE A 192 27.49 -15.40 13.02
CA PHE A 192 27.15 -15.71 14.42
C PHE A 192 26.07 -16.79 14.58
N ARG A 193 25.30 -17.06 13.52
CA ARG A 193 24.32 -18.17 13.47
C ARG A 193 24.88 -19.41 12.78
N PHE A 194 26.21 -19.49 12.59
CA PHE A 194 26.91 -20.57 11.89
C PHE A 194 26.39 -20.81 10.46
N LYS A 195 25.96 -19.76 9.77
CA LYS A 195 25.51 -19.80 8.37
C LYS A 195 26.53 -19.11 7.46
N ASN A 196 26.63 -19.56 6.21
CA ASN A 196 27.50 -18.92 5.21
C ASN A 196 27.17 -17.40 5.11
N PRO A 197 28.12 -16.51 5.45
CA PRO A 197 27.92 -15.06 5.42
C PRO A 197 27.76 -14.51 4.00
N LEU A 198 28.42 -15.09 3.00
CA LEU A 198 28.35 -14.65 1.60
C LEU A 198 26.97 -14.92 0.98
N ALA A 199 26.22 -15.89 1.50
CA ALA A 199 24.84 -16.17 1.10
C ALA A 199 23.82 -15.18 1.74
N TRP A 200 24.21 -13.92 1.94
CA TRP A 200 23.34 -12.87 2.50
C TRP A 200 22.32 -12.37 1.48
N ASN A 201 22.71 -12.27 0.20
CA ASN A 201 21.84 -11.77 -0.85
C ASN A 201 20.97 -12.88 -1.43
N LYS A 202 19.87 -13.18 -0.74
CA LYS A 202 18.92 -14.19 -1.20
C LYS A 202 17.92 -13.57 -2.16
N ASN A 203 17.63 -14.28 -3.25
CA ASN A 203 16.50 -13.95 -4.11
C ASN A 203 15.19 -14.19 -3.35
N ARG A 204 14.24 -13.27 -3.50
CA ARG A 204 12.92 -13.28 -2.85
C ARG A 204 11.77 -13.51 -3.85
N GLY A 205 12.09 -13.75 -5.12
CA GLY A 205 11.14 -13.77 -6.23
C GLY A 205 10.80 -12.36 -6.72
N ARG A 206 10.12 -12.26 -7.86
CA ARG A 206 9.59 -10.98 -8.40
C ARG A 206 10.66 -9.91 -8.68
N GLY A 207 11.85 -10.33 -9.15
CA GLY A 207 13.00 -9.42 -9.34
C GLY A 207 13.67 -8.93 -8.05
N MET A 208 13.11 -9.25 -6.87
CA MET A 208 13.57 -8.75 -5.58
C MET A 208 14.62 -9.65 -4.93
N ASN A 209 15.56 -9.01 -4.23
CA ASN A 209 16.53 -9.69 -3.41
C ASN A 209 16.80 -8.87 -2.13
N VAL A 210 17.59 -9.43 -1.22
CA VAL A 210 17.88 -8.76 0.06
C VAL A 210 18.60 -7.41 -0.13
N TYR A 211 19.34 -7.21 -1.22
CA TYR A 211 19.94 -5.91 -1.56
C TYR A 211 18.87 -4.88 -1.90
N HIS A 212 17.93 -5.21 -2.80
CA HIS A 212 16.80 -4.33 -3.14
C HIS A 212 15.97 -4.01 -1.89
N ASP A 213 15.65 -5.01 -1.05
CA ASP A 213 14.96 -4.80 0.23
C ASP A 213 15.68 -3.77 1.13
N ILE A 214 17.02 -3.77 1.15
CA ILE A 214 17.81 -2.81 1.93
C ILE A 214 17.70 -1.41 1.34
N VAL A 215 17.88 -1.29 0.03
CA VAL A 215 17.86 -0.01 -0.69
C VAL A 215 16.49 0.62 -0.59
N ASP A 216 15.44 -0.13 -0.88
CA ASP A 216 14.04 0.33 -0.85
C ASP A 216 13.63 0.75 0.56
N TRP A 217 13.99 -0.05 1.57
CA TRP A 217 13.70 0.33 2.95
C TRP A 217 14.44 1.61 3.34
N LEU A 218 15.71 1.80 2.95
CA LEU A 218 16.48 3.01 3.29
C LEU A 218 15.96 4.24 2.54
N GLY A 219 15.61 4.07 1.27
CA GLY A 219 15.09 5.11 0.39
C GLY A 219 13.65 5.50 0.68
N GLY A 220 12.83 4.56 1.15
CA GLY A 220 11.38 4.69 1.27
C GLY A 220 10.95 5.82 2.21
N LEU A 221 10.73 6.98 1.60
CA LEU A 221 10.05 8.16 2.12
C LEU A 221 8.97 8.57 1.10
N PRO A 222 7.87 9.19 1.54
CA PRO A 222 7.47 9.44 2.93
C PRO A 222 7.24 8.16 3.77
N TYR A 223 7.46 8.27 5.09
CA TYR A 223 7.34 7.16 6.06
C TYR A 223 6.55 7.62 7.27
N GLU A 224 5.24 7.43 7.21
CA GLU A 224 4.31 7.72 8.31
C GLU A 224 3.83 6.41 8.95
N VAL A 225 3.46 6.48 10.22
CA VAL A 225 2.98 5.33 10.99
C VAL A 225 1.84 5.77 11.91
N ALA A 226 0.95 4.85 12.23
CA ALA A 226 -0.11 5.08 13.22
C ALA A 226 -0.19 3.92 14.22
N SER A 227 -0.48 4.26 15.48
CA SER A 227 -0.93 3.28 16.46
C SER A 227 -2.39 2.91 16.21
N PRO A 228 -2.83 1.70 16.62
CA PRO A 228 -4.24 1.33 16.53
C PRO A 228 -5.16 2.36 17.16
N ASP A 229 -4.82 2.88 18.35
CA ASP A 229 -5.66 3.84 19.06
C ASP A 229 -5.84 5.16 18.30
N GLU A 230 -4.79 5.67 17.65
CA GLU A 230 -4.88 6.87 16.80
C GLU A 230 -5.84 6.64 15.62
N VAL A 231 -5.76 5.49 14.95
CA VAL A 231 -6.64 5.15 13.81
C VAL A 231 -8.09 4.94 14.27
N LEU A 232 -8.30 4.27 15.40
CA LEU A 232 -9.63 4.05 15.98
C LEU A 232 -10.26 5.36 16.45
N ALA A 233 -9.50 6.23 17.10
CA ALA A 233 -9.96 7.56 17.49
C ALA A 233 -10.32 8.41 16.28
N PHE A 234 -9.49 8.37 15.23
CA PHE A 234 -9.76 9.06 13.97
C PHE A 234 -11.08 8.57 13.33
N GLY A 235 -11.25 7.26 13.15
CA GLY A 235 -12.47 6.70 12.56
C GLY A 235 -13.73 7.07 13.35
N ARG A 236 -13.69 6.95 14.69
CA ARG A 236 -14.81 7.37 15.56
C ARG A 236 -15.16 8.85 15.42
N LYS A 237 -14.15 9.72 15.33
CA LYS A 237 -14.36 11.16 15.13
C LYS A 237 -15.08 11.45 13.79
N GLN A 238 -14.88 10.61 12.79
CA GLN A 238 -15.55 10.70 11.48
C GLN A 238 -16.92 9.99 11.46
N GLY A 239 -17.40 9.46 12.58
CA GLY A 239 -18.70 8.78 12.67
C GLY A 239 -18.66 7.29 12.32
N PHE A 240 -17.48 6.71 12.13
CA PHE A 240 -17.33 5.30 11.76
C PHE A 240 -17.26 4.38 12.99
N VAL A 241 -17.75 3.15 12.79
CA VAL A 241 -17.67 2.06 13.76
C VAL A 241 -16.64 1.04 13.26
N LEU A 242 -15.78 0.56 14.15
CA LEU A 242 -14.83 -0.51 13.81
C LEU A 242 -15.57 -1.85 13.73
N GLU A 243 -15.42 -2.56 12.62
CA GLU A 243 -15.94 -3.93 12.47
C GLU A 243 -14.89 -4.99 12.77
N LYS A 244 -13.69 -4.84 12.18
CA LYS A 244 -12.62 -5.83 12.29
C LYS A 244 -11.26 -5.14 12.27
N ILE A 245 -10.34 -5.65 13.08
CA ILE A 245 -8.95 -5.18 13.13
C ILE A 245 -7.99 -6.37 13.22
N LYS A 246 -6.85 -6.26 12.53
CA LYS A 246 -5.71 -7.17 12.68
C LYS A 246 -4.47 -6.34 12.94
N VAL A 247 -4.11 -6.24 14.22
CA VAL A 247 -2.94 -5.49 14.67
C VAL A 247 -1.66 -6.26 14.33
N LYS A 248 -0.69 -5.58 13.73
CA LYS A 248 0.66 -6.07 13.48
C LYS A 248 1.66 -5.37 14.40
N ARG A 249 2.89 -5.89 14.44
CA ARG A 249 3.99 -5.21 15.12
C ARG A 249 4.56 -4.11 14.23
N GLU A 250 5.40 -3.25 14.81
CA GLU A 250 6.19 -2.26 14.09
C GLU A 250 6.89 -2.86 12.86
N GLY A 251 6.91 -2.09 11.77
CA GLY A 251 7.40 -2.52 10.46
C GLY A 251 6.41 -3.37 9.65
N GLY A 252 5.27 -3.75 10.23
CA GLY A 252 4.15 -4.37 9.52
C GLY A 252 2.96 -3.43 9.34
N CYS A 253 2.07 -3.78 8.42
CA CYS A 253 0.82 -3.04 8.20
C CYS A 253 -0.32 -3.66 9.01
N SER A 254 -0.86 -2.90 9.96
CA SER A 254 -2.11 -3.25 10.64
C SER A 254 -3.28 -3.01 9.70
N ILE A 255 -4.31 -3.85 9.78
CA ILE A 255 -5.45 -3.86 8.87
C ILE A 255 -6.70 -3.46 9.65
N TYR A 256 -7.50 -2.57 9.09
CA TYR A 256 -8.68 -1.99 9.71
C TYR A 256 -9.86 -2.04 8.73
N LEU A 257 -10.99 -2.53 9.22
CA LEU A 257 -12.27 -2.46 8.53
C LEU A 257 -13.24 -1.66 9.39
N PHE A 258 -13.74 -0.56 8.84
CA PHE A 258 -14.77 0.27 9.47
C PHE A 258 -16.03 0.30 8.61
N SER A 259 -17.17 0.52 9.25
CA SER A 259 -18.43 0.88 8.58
C SER A 259 -18.90 2.26 9.01
N LEU A 260 -19.55 2.95 8.07
CA LEU A 260 -20.28 4.18 8.34
C LEU A 260 -21.75 3.80 8.51
N PRO A 261 -22.38 4.06 9.66
CA PRO A 261 -23.82 3.85 9.83
C PRO A 261 -24.63 4.65 8.79
N ASP A 262 -25.87 4.19 8.51
CA ASP A 262 -26.83 4.88 7.64
C ASP A 262 -27.26 6.25 8.20
#